data_AF-A0A966PL55-F1
#
_entry.id   AF-A0A966PL55-F1
#
_cell.length_a   1.000
_cell.length_b   1.000
_cell.length_c   1.000
_cell.angle_alpha   90.00
_cell.angle_beta   90.00
_cell.angle_gamma   90.00
#
_symmetry.space_group_name_H-M   'P 1'
#
loop_
_entity.id
_entity.type
_entity.pdbx_description
1 polymer ?
#
loop_
_entity_poly.entity_id
_entity_poly.type
_entity_poly.pdbx_seq_one_letter_code
_entity_poly.pdbx_strand_id
1 'polypeptide(L)'
;MAEFSLSLNDDQLQLKDWVHQFAVDTIRPAAHEWDEREEFPWPVVQEAAKIGLYGLDFIMNAMSDPTGLTMVVAIEELFWGDAGIGMAIMGSGLAAAGIAGNGT
;
A
#
# COMPACT_ATOMS: atom_id res chain seq x y z
N MET A 1 2.18 -7.18 -24.45
CA MET A 1 1.75 -8.06 -23.34
C MET A 1 3.00 -8.51 -22.63
N ALA A 2 3.05 -8.40 -21.30
CA ALA A 2 4.12 -9.03 -20.54
C ALA A 2 4.08 -10.54 -20.78
N GLU A 3 5.24 -11.19 -20.86
CA GLU A 3 5.31 -12.65 -20.90
C GLU A 3 4.82 -13.20 -19.56
N PHE A 4 4.03 -14.27 -19.59
CA PHE A 4 3.49 -14.85 -18.36
C PHE A 4 4.64 -15.41 -17.50
N SER A 5 4.72 -14.96 -16.25
CA SER A 5 5.67 -15.42 -15.24
C SER A 5 5.01 -15.43 -13.87
N LEU A 6 5.42 -16.37 -13.01
CA LEU A 6 5.03 -16.39 -11.60
C LEU A 6 6.02 -15.63 -10.70
N SER A 7 7.15 -15.20 -11.25
CA SER A 7 8.15 -14.43 -10.53
C SER A 7 7.86 -12.94 -10.63
N LEU A 8 8.01 -12.23 -9.51
CA LEU A 8 8.06 -10.77 -9.50
C LEU A 8 9.33 -10.30 -10.24
N ASN A 9 9.22 -9.13 -10.89
CA ASN A 9 10.39 -8.46 -11.46
C ASN A 9 11.18 -7.70 -10.37
N ASP A 10 12.35 -7.18 -10.74
CA ASP A 10 13.25 -6.50 -9.80
C ASP A 10 12.60 -5.26 -9.14
N ASP A 11 11.82 -4.48 -9.89
CA ASP A 11 11.13 -3.30 -9.37
C ASP A 11 10.07 -3.69 -8.33
N GLN A 12 9.30 -4.75 -8.60
CA GLN A 12 8.29 -5.30 -7.70
C GLN A 12 8.91 -5.92 -6.44
N LEU A 13 10.07 -6.58 -6.56
CA LEU A 13 10.81 -7.11 -5.42
C LEU A 13 11.34 -5.97 -4.55
N GLN A 14 11.92 -4.94 -5.16
CA GLN A 14 12.39 -3.78 -4.43
C GLN A 14 11.25 -3.05 -3.71
N LEU A 15 10.11 -2.89 -4.38
CA LEU A 15 8.90 -2.34 -3.78
C LEU A 15 8.45 -3.19 -2.59
N LYS A 16 8.30 -4.50 -2.79
CA LYS A 16 7.89 -5.45 -1.75
C LYS A 16 8.75 -5.30 -0.50
N ASP A 17 10.07 -5.33 -0.66
CA ASP A 17 11.00 -5.25 0.47
C ASP A 17 10.94 -3.90 1.16
N TRP A 18 10.76 -2.81 0.41
CA TRP A 18 10.59 -1.46 0.96
C TRP A 18 9.30 -1.34 1.79
N VAL A 19 8.15 -1.79 1.24
CA VAL A 19 6.87 -1.74 1.97
C VAL A 19 6.87 -2.69 3.16
N HIS A 20 7.48 -3.88 3.01
CA HIS A 20 7.63 -4.83 4.11
C HIS A 20 8.42 -4.22 5.26
N GLN A 21 9.52 -3.52 4.98
CA GLN A 21 10.31 -2.87 6.01
C GLN A 21 9.50 -1.79 6.74
N PHE A 22 8.70 -0.98 6.02
CA PHE A 22 7.78 -0.03 6.64
C PHE A 22 6.74 -0.73 7.54
N ALA A 23 6.19 -1.85 7.08
CA ALA A 23 5.24 -2.64 7.85
C ALA A 23 5.85 -3.22 9.14
N VAL A 24 7.09 -3.72 9.07
CA VAL A 24 7.85 -4.24 10.22
C VAL A 24 8.16 -3.13 11.22
N ASP A 25 8.64 -1.98 10.76
CA ASP A 25 9.16 -0.93 11.63
C ASP A 25 8.07 -0.03 12.21
N THR A 26 6.97 0.17 11.47
CA THR A 26 5.95 1.18 11.81
C THR A 26 4.57 0.59 12.10
N ILE A 27 4.08 -0.30 11.23
CA ILE A 27 2.69 -0.79 11.34
C ILE A 27 2.57 -1.87 12.42
N ARG A 28 3.40 -2.92 12.34
CA ARG A 28 3.30 -4.09 13.22
C ARG A 28 3.48 -3.74 14.71
N PRO A 29 4.42 -2.85 15.10
CA PRO A 29 4.57 -2.45 16.49
C PRO A 29 3.37 -1.65 17.02
N ALA A 30 2.68 -0.90 16.14
CA ALA A 30 1.50 -0.11 16.47
C ALA A 30 0.20 -0.96 16.50
N ALA A 31 0.15 -2.08 15.76
CA ALA A 31 -1.07 -2.84 15.53
C ALA A 31 -1.94 -3.09 16.78
N HIS A 32 -1.37 -3.66 17.85
CA HIS A 32 -2.12 -4.02 19.05
C HIS A 32 -2.68 -2.81 19.81
N GLU A 33 -1.90 -1.74 19.94
CA GLU A 33 -2.36 -0.54 20.66
C GLU A 33 -3.49 0.15 19.89
N TRP A 34 -3.40 0.18 18.55
CA TRP A 34 -4.44 0.81 17.73
C TRP A 34 -5.71 -0.04 17.61
N ASP A 35 -5.58 -1.37 17.64
CA ASP A 35 -6.73 -2.28 17.76
C ASP A 35 -7.50 -2.03 19.07
N GLU A 36 -6.80 -1.97 20.21
CA GLU A 36 -7.44 -1.70 21.51
C GLU A 36 -8.07 -0.30 21.62
N ARG A 37 -7.46 0.71 20.98
CA ARG A 37 -7.93 2.09 21.04
C ARG A 37 -9.12 2.37 20.11
N GLU A 38 -9.29 1.59 19.05
CA GLU A 38 -10.32 1.80 18.01
C GLU A 38 -10.30 3.23 17.40
N GLU A 39 -9.12 3.86 17.36
CA GLU A 39 -8.92 5.23 16.86
C GLU A 39 -8.23 5.24 15.49
N PHE A 40 -8.46 6.30 14.72
CA PHE A 40 -7.80 6.45 13.42
C PHE A 40 -6.28 6.64 13.57
N PRO A 41 -5.43 5.87 12.86
CA PRO A 41 -3.98 5.85 13.05
C PRO A 41 -3.26 7.02 12.37
N TRP A 42 -3.59 8.25 12.75
CA TRP A 42 -2.99 9.46 12.19
C TRP A 42 -1.46 9.47 12.15
N PRO A 43 -0.73 9.06 13.22
CA PRO A 43 0.73 9.05 13.18
C PRO A 43 1.27 8.13 12.09
N VAL A 44 0.71 6.91 11.96
CA VAL A 44 1.17 5.92 10.97
C VAL A 44 0.83 6.37 9.55
N VAL A 45 -0.38 6.90 9.35
CA VAL A 45 -0.79 7.43 8.04
C VAL A 45 0.11 8.59 7.61
N GLN A 46 0.48 9.49 8.53
CA GLN A 46 1.40 10.59 8.24
C GLN A 46 2.81 10.11 7.89
N GLU A 47 3.32 9.07 8.56
CA GLU A 47 4.61 8.47 8.17
C GLU A 47 4.54 7.82 6.78
N ALA A 48 3.47 7.07 6.48
CA ALA A 48 3.23 6.52 5.15
C ALA A 48 3.18 7.62 4.07
N ALA A 49 2.62 8.79 4.39
CA ALA A 49 2.58 9.95 3.51
C ALA A 49 3.98 10.51 3.24
N LYS A 50 4.81 10.63 4.29
CA LYS A 50 6.17 11.19 4.20
C LYS A 50 7.08 10.35 3.30
N ILE A 51 6.93 9.03 3.33
CA ILE A 51 7.69 8.12 2.48
C ILE A 51 7.09 7.98 1.07
N GLY A 52 5.94 8.59 0.81
CA GLY A 52 5.29 8.59 -0.50
C GLY A 52 4.49 7.33 -0.84
N LEU A 53 4.18 6.48 0.15
CA LEU A 53 3.61 5.14 -0.05
C LEU A 53 2.25 5.11 -0.76
N TYR A 54 1.51 6.20 -0.68
CA TYR A 54 0.22 6.39 -1.36
C TYR A 54 0.15 7.76 -2.08
N GLY A 55 1.31 8.31 -2.41
CA GLY A 55 1.44 9.56 -3.15
C GLY A 55 1.17 9.38 -4.65
N LEU A 56 1.05 10.50 -5.36
CA LEU A 56 0.76 10.52 -6.80
C LEU A 56 1.79 9.72 -7.62
N ASP A 57 3.08 9.82 -7.29
CA ASP A 57 4.14 9.08 -7.99
C ASP A 57 4.00 7.57 -7.83
N PHE A 58 3.69 7.11 -6.61
CA PHE A 58 3.44 5.69 -6.34
C PHE A 58 2.23 5.18 -7.13
N ILE A 59 1.12 5.94 -7.12
CA ILE A 59 -0.09 5.56 -7.87
C ILE A 59 0.19 5.50 -9.37
N MET A 60 0.88 6.49 -9.95
CA MET A 60 1.21 6.49 -11.38
C MET A 60 2.12 5.32 -11.74
N ASN A 61 3.14 5.02 -10.92
CA ASN A 61 4.01 3.87 -11.13
C ASN A 61 3.20 2.56 -11.14
N ALA A 62 2.36 2.36 -10.12
CA ALA A 62 1.52 1.16 -10.01
C ALA A 62 0.50 1.03 -11.15
N MET A 63 -0.05 2.14 -11.65
CA MET A 63 -0.95 2.13 -12.81
C MET A 63 -0.24 1.88 -14.13
N SER A 64 1.04 2.23 -14.22
CA SER A 64 1.86 1.99 -15.42
C SER A 64 2.45 0.58 -15.50
N ASP A 65 2.39 -0.19 -14.40
CA ASP A 65 2.85 -1.57 -14.37
C ASP A 65 1.99 -2.45 -15.30
N PRO A 66 2.54 -2.98 -16.41
CA PRO A 66 1.79 -3.78 -17.38
C PRO A 66 1.36 -5.14 -16.81
N THR A 67 1.91 -5.58 -15.67
CA THR A 67 1.49 -6.81 -14.98
C THR A 67 0.35 -6.58 -14.00
N GLY A 68 0.15 -5.34 -13.55
CA GLY A 68 -0.83 -4.96 -12.53
C GLY A 68 -0.53 -5.47 -11.12
N LEU A 69 0.67 -6.02 -10.87
CA LEU A 69 1.03 -6.64 -9.60
C LEU A 69 1.58 -5.64 -8.58
N THR A 70 2.21 -4.54 -9.03
CA THR A 70 2.86 -3.53 -8.17
C THR A 70 1.92 -3.04 -7.06
N MET A 71 0.67 -2.68 -7.38
CA MET A 71 -0.31 -2.22 -6.38
C MET A 71 -0.66 -3.33 -5.38
N VAL A 72 -0.91 -4.55 -5.87
CA VAL A 72 -1.40 -5.66 -5.04
C VAL A 72 -0.32 -6.11 -4.07
N VAL A 73 0.93 -6.20 -4.51
CA VAL A 73 2.09 -6.54 -3.67
C VAL A 73 2.28 -5.51 -2.55
N ALA A 74 2.20 -4.22 -2.86
CA ALA A 74 2.30 -3.18 -1.83
C ALA A 74 1.16 -3.26 -0.80
N ILE A 75 -0.07 -3.52 -1.24
CA ILE A 75 -1.23 -3.69 -0.35
C ILE A 75 -1.04 -4.92 0.54
N GLU A 76 -0.57 -6.04 -0.01
CA GLU A 76 -0.32 -7.26 0.77
C GLU A 76 0.68 -7.02 1.90
N GLU A 77 1.79 -6.33 1.63
CA GLU A 77 2.80 -6.03 2.65
C GLU A 77 2.30 -5.06 3.72
N LEU A 78 1.46 -4.08 3.36
CA LEU A 78 0.77 -3.23 4.32
C LEU A 78 -0.14 -4.03 5.26
N PHE A 79 -0.91 -4.96 4.70
CA PHE A 79 -1.88 -5.78 5.43
C PHE A 79 -1.20 -6.87 6.27
N TRP A 80 0.00 -7.31 5.88
CA TRP A 80 0.84 -8.16 6.71
C TRP A 80 1.18 -7.47 8.05
N GLY A 81 1.44 -6.16 8.02
CA GLY A 81 1.65 -5.36 9.22
C GLY A 81 0.41 -5.38 10.12
N ASP A 82 -0.68 -4.80 9.62
CA ASP A 82 -2.00 -4.82 10.24
C ASP A 82 -3.08 -4.47 9.21
N ALA A 83 -4.20 -5.21 9.22
CA ALA A 83 -5.27 -5.02 8.24
C ALA A 83 -6.06 -3.72 8.48
N GLY A 84 -6.25 -3.29 9.73
CA GLY A 84 -6.97 -2.07 10.07
C GLY A 84 -6.21 -0.81 9.65
N ILE A 85 -4.93 -0.74 10.02
CA ILE A 85 -4.01 0.34 9.63
C ILE A 85 -3.76 0.31 8.13
N GLY A 86 -3.58 -0.87 7.51
CA GLY A 86 -3.47 -1.02 6.07
C GLY A 86 -4.70 -0.44 5.34
N MET A 87 -5.90 -0.70 5.86
CA MET A 87 -7.14 -0.09 5.37
C MET A 87 -7.21 1.41 5.62
N ALA A 88 -6.69 1.92 6.74
CA ALA A 88 -6.65 3.37 7.00
C ALA A 88 -5.77 4.12 5.98
N ILE A 89 -4.69 3.49 5.51
CA ILE A 89 -3.79 4.05 4.48
C ILE A 89 -4.44 3.95 3.10
N MET A 90 -4.89 2.75 2.69
CA MET A 90 -5.30 2.47 1.31
C MET A 90 -6.79 2.68 1.04
N GLY A 91 -7.62 2.81 2.07
CA GLY A 91 -9.08 2.82 1.96
C GLY A 91 -9.64 3.96 1.10
N SER A 92 -8.97 5.12 1.10
CA SER A 92 -9.34 6.24 0.22
C SER A 92 -9.21 5.90 -1.27
N GLY A 93 -8.33 4.96 -1.62
CA GLY A 93 -8.14 4.44 -2.97
C GLY A 93 -9.39 3.78 -3.55
N LEU A 94 -10.27 3.19 -2.72
CA LEU A 94 -11.51 2.56 -3.18
C LEU A 94 -12.49 3.60 -3.77
N ALA A 95 -12.65 4.73 -3.08
CA ALA A 95 -13.46 5.84 -3.58
C ALA A 95 -12.80 6.49 -4.82
N ALA A 96 -11.48 6.67 -4.78
CA ALA A 96 -10.73 7.22 -5.90
C ALA A 96 -10.84 6.35 -7.16
N ALA A 97 -10.79 5.02 -7.03
CA ALA A 97 -10.97 4.10 -8.15
C ALA A 97 -12.36 4.22 -8.80
N GLY A 98 -13.41 4.41 -7.98
CA GLY A 98 -14.77 4.65 -8.48
C GLY A 98 -14.86 5.93 -9.33
N ILE A 99 -14.23 7.01 -8.86
CA ILE A 99 -14.13 8.28 -9.60
C ILE A 99 -13.27 8.11 -10.86
N ALA A 100 -12.13 7.44 -10.78
CA ALA A 100 -11.27 7.24 -11.95
C ALA A 100 -11.94 6.39 -13.04
N GLY A 101 -12.75 5.41 -12.66
CA GLY A 101 -13.44 4.51 -13.60
C GLY A 101 -14.73 5.10 -14.21
N ASN A 102 -15.40 6.04 -13.54
CA ASN A 102 -16.73 6.51 -13.93
C ASN A 102 -16.91 8.04 -13.92
N GLY A 103 -15.92 8.78 -13.45
CA GLY A 103 -15.94 10.24 -13.39
C GLY A 103 -15.92 10.88 -14.77
N THR A 104 -16.54 12.05 -14.87
CA THR A 104 -16.63 12.87 -16.09
C THR A 104 -15.50 13.86 -16.21
#